data_AF-A0A7X1H876-F1
#
_entry.id   AF-A0A7X1H876-F1
#
_cell.length_a   1.000
_cell.length_b   1.000
_cell.length_c   1.000
_cell.angle_alpha   90.00
_cell.angle_beta   90.00
_cell.angle_gamma   90.00
#
_symmetry.space_group_name_H-M   'P 1'
#
loop_
_entity.id
_entity.type
_entity.pdbx_description
1 polymer ?
#
loop_
_entity_poly.entity_id
_entity_poly.type
_entity_poly.pdbx_seq_one_letter_code
_entity_poly.pdbx_strand_id
1 'polypeptide(L)'
;MIKLAKDLYLIEGDNKARFPFCNSFLITGNETVLIDTGIGEEKLKEIDKTKRIDRVLISHSHPDHIAGYAVLRDRYLMLPEETGDEVNDLVKLGTRFTGSTENGIKWAAFVKNVLSIKPLRDPDARYGNGDILDFGSVRLEAVHVPGHLNDHYCFFDQESKTLLSTDIDFSTFGPWYGNPECSIEPFMEGIRKVMTFPYEQVCSSHKLPIKGPAAADAFEQFLAMFDRHRQLILGLCGLPAALDQMVEISPFYSNKLKGTIVQDVFEKNMIQKNLELLIRDGRVVNENGYFRRIG
;
A
#
# COMPACT_ATOMS: atom_id res chain seq x y z
N MET A 1 1.92 -13.75 16.92
CA MET A 1 1.32 -12.41 17.19
C MET A 1 2.30 -11.62 18.04
N ILE A 2 2.51 -10.34 17.73
CA ILE A 2 3.37 -9.43 18.47
C ILE A 2 2.47 -8.43 19.19
N LYS A 3 2.58 -8.32 20.52
CA LYS A 3 1.79 -7.36 21.29
C LYS A 3 2.33 -5.94 21.07
N LEU A 4 1.49 -5.03 20.60
CA LEU A 4 1.84 -3.62 20.40
C LEU A 4 1.42 -2.78 21.60
N ALA A 5 0.19 -3.00 22.08
CA ALA A 5 -0.39 -2.32 23.23
C ALA A 5 -1.39 -3.23 23.97
N LYS A 6 -2.19 -2.66 24.87
CA LYS A 6 -3.32 -3.38 25.46
C LYS A 6 -4.33 -3.70 24.34
N ASP A 7 -4.69 -4.97 24.22
CA ASP A 7 -5.63 -5.49 23.21
C ASP A 7 -5.28 -5.23 21.73
N LEU A 8 -4.14 -4.61 21.41
CA LEU A 8 -3.67 -4.35 20.04
C LEU A 8 -2.43 -5.19 19.71
N TYR A 9 -2.49 -5.92 18.60
CA TYR A 9 -1.45 -6.85 18.17
C TYR A 9 -1.13 -6.70 16.69
N LEU A 10 0.14 -6.92 16.32
CA LEU A 10 0.54 -7.20 14.94
C LEU A 10 0.54 -8.71 14.70
N ILE A 11 -0.07 -9.13 13.61
CA ILE A 11 -0.07 -10.50 13.12
C ILE A 11 0.85 -10.54 11.91
N GLU A 12 1.98 -11.24 12.04
CA GLU A 12 2.93 -11.33 10.93
C GLU A 12 2.33 -12.18 9.80
N GLY A 13 2.33 -11.62 8.59
CA GLY A 13 1.87 -12.33 7.40
C GLY A 13 2.82 -13.46 7.00
N ASP A 14 2.30 -14.44 6.25
CA ASP A 14 3.15 -15.48 5.67
C ASP A 14 4.26 -14.87 4.80
N ASN A 15 5.32 -15.66 4.55
CA ASN A 15 6.48 -15.21 3.79
C ASN A 15 7.11 -13.89 4.32
N LYS A 16 7.04 -13.67 5.64
CA LYS A 16 7.52 -12.45 6.32
C LYS A 16 6.86 -11.19 5.78
N ALA A 17 5.54 -11.26 5.55
CA ALA A 17 4.72 -10.18 5.00
C ALA A 17 5.29 -9.54 3.72
N ARG A 18 5.87 -10.37 2.84
CA ARG A 18 6.20 -9.96 1.48
C ARG A 18 5.01 -10.27 0.59
N PHE A 19 4.71 -9.36 -0.35
CA PHE A 19 3.70 -9.57 -1.38
C PHE A 19 3.73 -11.02 -1.93
N PRO A 20 2.59 -11.74 -1.97
CA PRO A 20 1.22 -11.26 -1.84
C PRO A 20 0.66 -11.27 -0.39
N PHE A 21 1.52 -11.23 0.62
CA PHE A 21 1.13 -11.18 2.03
C PHE A 21 1.50 -9.85 2.66
N CYS A 22 0.71 -9.47 3.67
CA CYS A 22 0.97 -8.32 4.52
C CYS A 22 0.74 -8.70 6.00
N ASN A 23 1.26 -7.89 6.91
CA ASN A 23 0.89 -7.93 8.31
C ASN A 23 -0.53 -7.39 8.47
N SER A 24 -1.28 -7.97 9.40
CA SER A 24 -2.56 -7.42 9.86
C SER A 24 -2.44 -6.89 11.28
N PHE A 25 -3.34 -6.00 11.65
CA PHE A 25 -3.48 -5.54 13.03
C PHE A 25 -4.74 -6.13 13.65
N LEU A 26 -4.59 -6.81 14.78
CA LEU A 26 -5.69 -7.46 15.49
C LEU A 26 -5.98 -6.71 16.79
N ILE A 27 -7.21 -6.27 16.95
CA ILE A 27 -7.75 -5.71 18.18
C ILE A 27 -8.61 -6.80 18.85
N THR A 28 -8.35 -7.09 20.12
CA THR A 28 -9.02 -8.17 20.85
C THR A 28 -9.78 -7.67 22.09
N GLY A 29 -10.35 -6.47 22.02
CA GLY A 29 -11.18 -5.92 23.10
C GLY A 29 -12.53 -6.64 23.24
N ASN A 30 -13.58 -5.87 23.50
CA ASN A 30 -14.96 -6.40 23.57
C ASN A 30 -15.45 -6.91 22.22
N GLU A 31 -15.07 -6.23 21.14
CA GLU A 31 -15.20 -6.71 19.77
C GLU A 31 -13.82 -7.08 19.22
N THR A 32 -13.76 -8.12 18.39
CA THR A 32 -12.55 -8.47 17.66
C THR A 32 -12.54 -7.77 16.31
N VAL A 33 -11.53 -6.94 16.06
CA VAL A 33 -11.36 -6.22 14.80
C VAL A 33 -10.05 -6.63 14.15
N LEU A 34 -10.10 -6.95 12.86
CA LEU A 34 -8.92 -7.19 12.06
C LEU A 34 -8.76 -6.08 11.02
N ILE A 35 -7.60 -5.42 11.02
CA ILE A 35 -7.20 -4.45 10.01
C ILE A 35 -6.32 -5.17 8.99
N ASP A 36 -6.79 -5.18 7.74
CA ASP A 36 -6.25 -5.93 6.61
C ASP A 36 -6.25 -7.45 6.81
N THR A 37 -6.22 -8.22 5.72
CA THR A 37 -6.46 -9.68 5.73
C THR A 37 -5.35 -10.50 5.08
N GLY A 38 -4.20 -9.89 4.80
CA GLY A 38 -3.08 -10.47 4.06
C GLY A 38 -2.20 -11.47 4.80
N ILE A 39 -2.64 -11.99 5.95
CA ILE A 39 -1.76 -12.78 6.83
C ILE A 39 -1.58 -14.24 6.43
N GLY A 40 -2.30 -14.69 5.41
CA GLY A 40 -2.39 -16.09 4.98
C GLY A 40 -3.69 -16.74 5.43
N GLU A 41 -4.33 -17.50 4.52
CA GLU A 41 -5.68 -18.05 4.73
C GLU A 41 -5.77 -18.99 5.95
N GLU A 42 -4.81 -19.90 6.13
CA GLU A 42 -4.83 -20.84 7.25
C GLU A 42 -4.65 -20.12 8.60
N LYS A 43 -3.72 -19.16 8.67
CA LYS A 43 -3.51 -18.34 9.87
C LYS A 43 -4.75 -17.51 10.20
N LEU A 44 -5.42 -16.97 9.18
CA LEU A 44 -6.67 -16.23 9.34
C LEU A 44 -7.79 -17.11 9.92
N LYS A 45 -7.96 -18.33 9.40
CA LYS A 45 -8.92 -19.32 9.93
C LYS A 45 -8.60 -19.72 11.37
N GLU A 46 -7.33 -19.92 11.71
CA GLU A 46 -6.90 -20.28 13.07
C GLU A 46 -7.23 -19.18 14.10
N ILE A 47 -6.98 -17.92 13.74
CA ILE A 47 -7.32 -16.77 14.58
C ILE A 47 -8.84 -16.70 14.77
N ASP A 48 -9.61 -16.72 13.68
CA ASP A 48 -11.07 -16.59 13.71
C ASP A 48 -11.75 -17.77 14.43
N LYS A 49 -11.18 -18.98 14.35
CA LYS A 49 -11.65 -20.14 15.12
C LYS A 49 -11.41 -19.98 16.62
N THR A 50 -10.31 -19.35 17.02
CA THR A 50 -9.93 -19.18 18.43
C THR A 50 -10.68 -18.02 19.08
N LYS A 51 -10.75 -16.89 18.38
CA LYS A 51 -11.55 -15.73 18.75
C LYS A 51 -12.15 -15.17 17.47
N ARG A 52 -13.48 -15.33 17.33
CA ARG A 52 -14.23 -14.86 16.17
C ARG A 52 -13.90 -13.40 15.90
N ILE A 53 -13.51 -13.11 14.65
CA ILE A 53 -13.36 -11.76 14.15
C ILE A 53 -14.76 -11.21 13.90
N ASP A 54 -15.10 -10.06 14.48
CA ASP A 54 -16.42 -9.46 14.33
C ASP A 54 -16.44 -8.47 13.16
N ARG A 55 -15.36 -7.69 13.02
CA ARG A 55 -15.20 -6.65 11.99
C ARG A 55 -13.89 -6.78 11.23
N VAL A 56 -13.94 -6.47 9.94
CA VAL A 56 -12.78 -6.30 9.07
C VAL A 56 -12.73 -4.86 8.61
N LEU A 57 -11.63 -4.19 8.93
CA LEU A 57 -11.29 -2.86 8.45
C LEU A 57 -10.22 -3.02 7.37
N ILE A 58 -10.43 -2.49 6.17
CA ILE A 58 -9.40 -2.51 5.12
C ILE A 58 -8.74 -1.14 5.08
N SER A 59 -7.42 -1.07 5.17
CA SER A 59 -6.68 0.18 5.11
C SER A 59 -6.64 0.80 3.72
N HIS A 60 -6.58 -0.06 2.69
CA HIS A 60 -6.64 0.29 1.27
C HIS A 60 -6.84 -0.96 0.40
N SER A 61 -7.16 -0.76 -0.88
CA SER A 61 -7.67 -1.82 -1.75
C SER A 61 -6.60 -2.68 -2.47
N HIS A 62 -5.33 -2.61 -2.06
CA HIS A 62 -4.32 -3.48 -2.68
C HIS A 62 -4.54 -4.97 -2.40
N PRO A 63 -4.12 -5.85 -3.32
CA PRO A 63 -4.47 -7.27 -3.28
C PRO A 63 -4.09 -7.99 -1.99
N ASP A 64 -2.88 -7.75 -1.48
CA ASP A 64 -2.36 -8.34 -0.27
C ASP A 64 -3.15 -7.90 0.97
N HIS A 65 -3.71 -6.70 1.01
CA HIS A 65 -4.54 -6.22 2.13
C HIS A 65 -5.92 -6.87 2.14
N ILE A 66 -6.45 -7.25 0.97
CA ILE A 66 -7.78 -7.86 0.82
C ILE A 66 -7.74 -9.38 0.63
N ALA A 67 -6.55 -9.98 0.55
CA ALA A 67 -6.37 -11.34 0.05
C ALA A 67 -7.16 -12.39 0.82
N GLY A 68 -7.18 -12.28 2.16
CA GLY A 68 -7.87 -13.21 3.04
C GLY A 68 -9.36 -12.91 3.23
N TYR A 69 -9.87 -11.78 2.74
CA TYR A 69 -11.23 -11.32 3.03
C TYR A 69 -12.32 -12.33 2.66
N ALA A 70 -12.11 -13.15 1.62
CA ALA A 70 -13.05 -14.17 1.20
C ALA A 70 -13.43 -15.16 2.33
N VAL A 71 -12.50 -15.43 3.26
CA VAL A 71 -12.70 -16.29 4.45
C VAL A 71 -13.65 -15.62 5.46
N LEU A 72 -13.66 -14.29 5.48
CA LEU A 72 -14.38 -13.45 6.44
C LEU A 72 -15.54 -12.67 5.78
N ARG A 73 -16.06 -13.15 4.65
CA ARG A 73 -17.01 -12.40 3.81
C ARG A 73 -18.32 -12.03 4.52
N ASP A 74 -18.72 -12.82 5.52
CA ASP A 74 -19.90 -12.62 6.36
C ASP A 74 -19.62 -11.76 7.62
N ARG A 75 -18.42 -11.21 7.77
CA ARG A 75 -18.07 -10.25 8.84
C ARG A 75 -18.43 -8.83 8.45
N TYR A 76 -18.56 -7.97 9.45
CA TYR A 76 -18.83 -6.55 9.26
C TYR A 76 -17.65 -5.89 8.56
N LEU A 77 -17.85 -5.38 7.34
CA LEU A 77 -16.80 -4.82 6.48
C LEU A 77 -16.84 -3.29 6.54
N MET A 78 -15.67 -2.70 6.82
CA MET A 78 -15.45 -1.27 6.79
C MET A 78 -14.38 -0.92 5.76
N LEU A 79 -14.68 0.02 4.88
CA LEU A 79 -13.78 0.50 3.82
C LEU A 79 -13.57 2.02 3.93
N PRO A 80 -12.45 2.55 3.42
CA PRO A 80 -12.29 3.98 3.21
C PRO A 80 -13.47 4.59 2.43
N GLU A 81 -13.79 5.85 2.71
CA GLU A 81 -14.82 6.56 1.95
C GLU A 81 -14.43 6.74 0.47
N GLU A 82 -13.14 6.80 0.18
CA GLU A 82 -12.56 6.92 -1.16
C GLU A 82 -12.52 5.59 -1.93
N THR A 83 -12.74 4.45 -1.26
CA THR A 83 -12.77 3.15 -1.95
C THR A 83 -14.03 3.04 -2.82
N GLY A 84 -13.87 3.19 -4.13
CA GLY A 84 -14.95 3.03 -5.09
C GLY A 84 -15.43 1.58 -5.26
N ASP A 85 -16.58 1.42 -5.95
CA ASP A 85 -17.24 0.12 -6.15
C ASP A 85 -16.46 -0.83 -7.08
N GLU A 86 -15.33 -0.38 -7.66
CA GLU A 86 -14.43 -1.21 -8.45
C GLU A 86 -13.93 -2.43 -7.66
N VAL A 87 -13.83 -2.35 -6.33
CA VAL A 87 -13.40 -3.48 -5.47
C VAL A 87 -14.35 -4.69 -5.52
N ASN A 88 -15.58 -4.49 -5.98
CA ASN A 88 -16.59 -5.55 -6.12
C ASN A 88 -16.42 -6.38 -7.40
N ASP A 89 -15.53 -5.98 -8.32
CA ASP A 89 -15.27 -6.67 -9.57
C ASP A 89 -13.77 -6.61 -9.90
N LEU A 90 -13.11 -7.78 -9.97
CA LEU A 90 -11.66 -7.84 -10.20
C LEU A 90 -11.21 -7.21 -11.52
N VAL A 91 -12.05 -7.19 -12.56
CA VAL A 91 -11.71 -6.53 -13.83
C VAL A 91 -11.80 -5.02 -13.68
N LYS A 92 -12.79 -4.50 -12.95
CA LYS A 92 -12.88 -3.07 -12.64
C LYS A 92 -11.72 -2.63 -11.75
N LEU A 93 -11.43 -3.38 -10.69
CA LEU A 93 -10.27 -3.13 -9.83
C LEU A 93 -8.97 -3.20 -10.62
N GLY A 94 -8.80 -4.20 -11.47
CA GLY A 94 -7.66 -4.30 -12.38
C GLY A 94 -7.59 -3.13 -13.36
N THR A 95 -8.71 -2.61 -13.84
CA THR A 95 -8.76 -1.44 -14.72
C THR A 95 -8.28 -0.20 -13.97
N ARG A 96 -8.75 0.03 -12.74
CA ARG A 96 -8.27 1.09 -11.85
C ARG A 96 -6.75 1.00 -11.64
N PHE A 97 -6.24 -0.21 -11.42
CA PHE A 97 -4.82 -0.46 -11.14
C PHE A 97 -3.89 -0.51 -12.35
N THR A 98 -4.42 -0.60 -13.57
CA THR A 98 -3.61 -0.71 -14.79
C THR A 98 -3.91 0.32 -15.87
N GLY A 99 -4.97 1.12 -15.69
CA GLY A 99 -5.35 2.24 -16.55
C GLY A 99 -6.09 1.85 -17.83
N SER A 100 -6.35 0.55 -18.05
CA SER A 100 -7.11 0.07 -19.21
C SER A 100 -7.84 -1.23 -18.91
N THR A 101 -8.98 -1.46 -19.56
CA THR A 101 -9.74 -2.70 -19.39
C THR A 101 -8.97 -3.93 -19.89
N GLU A 102 -8.19 -3.79 -20.97
CA GLU A 102 -7.39 -4.89 -21.51
C GLU A 102 -6.38 -5.40 -20.46
N ASN A 103 -5.61 -4.50 -19.85
CA ASN A 103 -4.69 -4.87 -18.79
C ASN A 103 -5.41 -5.23 -17.50
N GLY A 104 -6.58 -4.66 -17.24
CA GLY A 104 -7.44 -5.02 -16.11
C GLY A 104 -7.89 -6.47 -16.15
N ILE A 105 -8.24 -7.00 -17.33
CA ILE A 105 -8.56 -8.43 -17.51
C ILE A 105 -7.35 -9.32 -17.20
N LYS A 106 -6.15 -8.95 -17.70
CA LYS A 106 -4.91 -9.70 -17.44
C LYS A 106 -4.54 -9.69 -15.95
N TRP A 107 -4.68 -8.53 -15.31
CA TRP A 107 -4.48 -8.35 -13.87
C TRP A 107 -5.47 -9.19 -13.08
N ALA A 108 -6.76 -9.14 -13.42
CA ALA A 108 -7.80 -9.92 -12.75
C ALA A 108 -7.54 -11.43 -12.87
N ALA A 109 -7.08 -11.90 -14.03
CA ALA A 109 -6.70 -13.28 -14.23
C ALA A 109 -5.49 -13.68 -13.35
N PHE A 110 -4.48 -12.83 -13.24
CA PHE A 110 -3.34 -13.06 -12.34
C PHE A 110 -3.78 -13.14 -10.88
N VAL A 111 -4.50 -12.13 -10.40
CA VAL A 111 -4.94 -12.04 -9.00
C VAL A 111 -5.90 -13.18 -8.63
N LYS A 112 -6.81 -13.56 -9.53
CA LYS A 112 -7.75 -14.67 -9.30
C LYS A 112 -7.08 -16.04 -9.36
N ASN A 113 -6.24 -16.29 -10.37
CA ASN A 113 -5.75 -17.65 -10.64
C ASN A 113 -4.43 -17.96 -9.95
N VAL A 114 -3.62 -16.94 -9.67
CA VAL A 114 -2.31 -17.09 -9.00
C VAL A 114 -2.42 -16.78 -7.51
N LEU A 115 -3.12 -15.70 -7.14
CA LEU A 115 -3.24 -15.27 -5.75
C LEU A 115 -4.52 -15.76 -5.07
N SER A 116 -5.45 -16.38 -5.82
CA SER A 116 -6.74 -16.88 -5.32
C SER A 116 -7.65 -15.81 -4.69
N ILE A 117 -7.39 -14.53 -4.95
CA ILE A 117 -8.11 -13.40 -4.37
C ILE A 117 -9.50 -13.29 -5.00
N LYS A 118 -10.49 -12.91 -4.18
CA LYS A 118 -11.87 -12.65 -4.58
C LYS A 118 -12.17 -11.16 -4.43
N PRO A 119 -13.11 -10.61 -5.22
CA PRO A 119 -13.54 -9.24 -5.02
C PRO A 119 -14.20 -9.08 -3.64
N LEU A 120 -14.13 -7.86 -3.13
CA LEU A 120 -14.88 -7.45 -1.94
C LEU A 120 -16.39 -7.47 -2.24
N ARG A 121 -17.19 -7.20 -1.22
CA ARG A 121 -18.60 -6.83 -1.36
C ARG A 121 -18.75 -5.37 -0.97
N ASP A 122 -19.96 -4.84 -1.16
CA ASP A 122 -20.31 -3.53 -0.61
C ASP A 122 -20.06 -3.50 0.92
N PRO A 123 -19.44 -2.43 1.43
CA PRO A 123 -19.16 -2.29 2.84
C PRO A 123 -20.42 -2.10 3.65
N ASP A 124 -20.39 -2.51 4.92
CA ASP A 124 -21.45 -2.18 5.87
C ASP A 124 -21.30 -0.76 6.43
N ALA A 125 -20.08 -0.22 6.43
CA ALA A 125 -19.81 1.17 6.76
C ALA A 125 -18.56 1.68 6.04
N ARG A 126 -18.48 3.00 5.91
CA ARG A 126 -17.30 3.71 5.44
C ARG A 126 -16.70 4.56 6.55
N TYR A 127 -15.41 4.83 6.47
CA TYR A 127 -14.70 5.74 7.37
C TYR A 127 -13.85 6.71 6.57
N GLY A 128 -13.69 7.93 7.09
CA GLY A 128 -12.97 9.02 6.45
C GLY A 128 -11.83 9.59 7.30
N ASN A 129 -11.13 10.57 6.74
CA ASN A 129 -10.03 11.24 7.42
C ASN A 129 -10.50 11.96 8.70
N GLY A 130 -9.85 11.67 9.83
CA GLY A 130 -10.12 12.27 11.13
C GLY A 130 -11.17 11.52 11.95
N ASP A 131 -11.80 10.49 11.40
CA ASP A 131 -12.74 9.66 12.15
C ASP A 131 -12.03 8.95 13.32
N ILE A 132 -12.71 8.91 14.47
CA ILE A 132 -12.28 8.12 15.61
C ILE A 132 -13.03 6.78 15.59
N LEU A 133 -12.31 5.74 15.21
CA LEU A 133 -12.79 4.36 15.22
C LEU A 133 -12.62 3.78 16.63
N ASP A 134 -13.73 3.75 17.37
CA ASP A 134 -13.77 3.31 18.76
C ASP A 134 -14.10 1.82 18.88
N PHE A 135 -13.14 1.03 19.35
CA PHE A 135 -13.27 -0.40 19.58
C PHE A 135 -13.15 -0.75 21.08
N GLY A 136 -13.50 0.21 21.95
CA GLY A 136 -13.44 0.08 23.40
C GLY A 136 -12.04 0.39 23.93
N SER A 137 -11.21 -0.63 24.16
CA SER A 137 -9.85 -0.42 24.72
C SER A 137 -8.83 0.09 23.73
N VAL A 138 -9.20 0.21 22.45
CA VAL A 138 -8.38 0.78 21.38
C VAL A 138 -9.25 1.79 20.62
N ARG A 139 -8.75 3.01 20.46
CA ARG A 139 -9.41 4.08 19.70
C ARG A 139 -8.44 4.58 18.65
N LEU A 140 -8.77 4.35 17.39
CA LEU A 140 -7.91 4.69 16.26
C LEU A 140 -8.42 5.93 15.55
N GLU A 141 -7.58 6.95 15.44
CA GLU A 141 -7.80 8.05 14.51
C GLU A 141 -7.40 7.59 13.11
N ALA A 142 -8.34 7.61 12.16
CA ALA A 142 -8.09 7.30 10.76
C ALA A 142 -7.46 8.51 10.07
N VAL A 143 -6.30 8.33 9.44
CA VAL A 143 -5.57 9.41 8.76
C VAL A 143 -5.42 9.06 7.30
N HIS A 144 -6.04 9.86 6.43
CA HIS A 144 -5.89 9.70 4.99
C HIS A 144 -4.51 10.16 4.52
N VAL A 145 -3.83 9.29 3.78
CA VAL A 145 -2.47 9.48 3.27
C VAL A 145 -2.46 9.08 1.78
N PRO A 146 -3.10 9.87 0.90
CA PRO A 146 -3.26 9.49 -0.50
C PRO A 146 -1.92 9.50 -1.25
N GLY A 147 -1.87 8.77 -2.36
CA GLY A 147 -0.77 8.79 -3.32
C GLY A 147 -0.05 7.45 -3.43
N HIS A 148 -0.07 6.59 -2.41
CA HIS A 148 0.17 5.16 -2.60
C HIS A 148 -1.04 4.50 -3.29
N LEU A 149 -2.24 4.82 -2.81
CA LEU A 149 -3.52 4.73 -3.51
C LEU A 149 -4.36 5.95 -3.11
N ASN A 150 -5.47 6.20 -3.82
CA ASN A 150 -6.41 7.24 -3.40
C ASN A 150 -7.14 6.89 -2.10
N ASP A 151 -7.26 5.61 -1.77
CA ASP A 151 -7.93 5.09 -0.58
C ASP A 151 -6.94 4.56 0.47
N HIS A 152 -5.74 5.15 0.56
CA HIS A 152 -4.71 4.77 1.52
C HIS A 152 -4.85 5.48 2.86
N TYR A 153 -4.89 4.68 3.94
CA TYR A 153 -5.00 5.15 5.31
C TYR A 153 -3.90 4.62 6.23
N CYS A 154 -3.49 5.48 7.15
CA CYS A 154 -2.81 5.12 8.37
C CYS A 154 -3.79 5.24 9.56
N PHE A 155 -3.44 4.64 10.69
CA PHE A 155 -4.25 4.72 11.91
C PHE A 155 -3.39 5.06 13.11
N PHE A 156 -3.82 6.02 13.92
CA PHE A 156 -3.10 6.41 15.12
C PHE A 156 -3.89 6.10 16.38
N ASP A 157 -3.32 5.25 17.25
CA ASP A 157 -3.84 5.05 18.59
C ASP A 157 -3.29 6.11 19.54
N GLN A 158 -4.15 7.02 19.98
CA GLN A 158 -3.76 8.12 20.86
C GLN A 158 -3.38 7.66 22.28
N GLU A 159 -3.88 6.51 22.73
CA GLU A 159 -3.60 6.02 24.09
C GLU A 159 -2.24 5.33 24.15
N SER A 160 -1.99 4.37 23.26
CA SER A 160 -0.70 3.66 23.23
C SER A 160 0.38 4.38 22.42
N LYS A 161 0.03 5.47 21.73
CA LYS A 161 0.90 6.20 20.80
C LYS A 161 1.50 5.28 19.74
N THR A 162 0.69 4.36 19.24
CA THR A 162 1.05 3.42 18.18
C THR A 162 0.53 3.95 16.84
N LEU A 163 1.44 4.20 15.90
CA LEU A 163 1.07 4.52 14.52
C LEU A 163 1.08 3.23 13.68
N LEU A 164 -0.06 2.89 13.10
CA LEU A 164 -0.19 1.86 12.07
C LEU A 164 -0.01 2.56 10.73
N SER A 165 1.20 2.47 10.17
CA SER A 165 1.61 3.21 8.97
C SER A 165 1.29 2.49 7.66
N THR A 166 0.75 1.27 7.77
CA THR A 166 0.34 0.43 6.64
C THR A 166 1.42 0.36 5.56
N ASP A 167 1.16 0.86 4.35
CA ASP A 167 2.08 0.80 3.21
C ASP A 167 3.09 1.96 3.10
N ILE A 168 3.16 2.79 4.14
CA ILE A 168 4.44 3.42 4.49
C ILE A 168 5.29 2.32 5.14
N ASP A 169 5.87 1.48 4.26
CA ASP A 169 6.24 0.11 4.60
C ASP A 169 7.65 -0.04 5.19
N PHE A 170 8.52 0.96 4.97
CA PHE A 170 9.94 0.97 5.33
C PHE A 170 10.74 -0.18 4.69
N SER A 171 10.29 -0.71 3.55
CA SER A 171 11.04 -1.69 2.79
C SER A 171 12.20 -1.06 2.04
N THR A 172 13.20 -1.88 1.73
CA THR A 172 14.36 -1.47 0.93
C THR A 172 14.01 -1.25 -0.55
N PHE A 173 12.81 -1.66 -0.98
CA PHE A 173 12.28 -1.27 -2.29
C PHE A 173 11.96 0.23 -2.29
N GLY A 174 11.56 0.79 -1.14
CA GLY A 174 11.13 2.17 -1.01
C GLY A 174 9.65 2.35 -1.35
N PRO A 175 9.20 3.59 -1.55
CA PRO A 175 7.80 3.88 -1.82
C PRO A 175 7.36 3.27 -3.15
N TRP A 176 6.21 2.60 -3.11
CA TRP A 176 5.57 2.03 -4.28
C TRP A 176 4.46 2.96 -4.79
N TYR A 177 4.49 3.29 -6.07
CA TYR A 177 3.52 4.18 -6.74
C TYR A 177 3.23 3.72 -8.18
N GLY A 178 3.08 2.40 -8.36
CA GLY A 178 2.97 1.74 -9.66
C GLY A 178 1.58 1.72 -10.28
N ASN A 179 0.50 2.09 -9.57
CA ASN A 179 -0.81 2.24 -10.20
C ASN A 179 -0.93 3.59 -10.92
N PRO A 180 -1.84 3.72 -11.93
CA PRO A 180 -2.12 4.99 -12.58
C PRO A 180 -2.46 6.10 -11.59
N GLU A 181 -3.29 5.79 -10.58
CA GLU A 181 -3.79 6.74 -9.60
C GLU A 181 -2.78 7.16 -8.52
N CYS A 182 -1.65 6.46 -8.39
CA CYS A 182 -0.64 6.83 -7.41
C CYS A 182 -0.13 8.25 -7.68
N SER A 183 0.38 8.91 -6.65
CA SER A 183 0.95 10.25 -6.78
C SER A 183 2.07 10.47 -5.75
N ILE A 184 3.24 10.90 -6.22
CA ILE A 184 4.45 11.03 -5.40
C ILE A 184 4.29 12.16 -4.37
N GLU A 185 3.88 13.35 -4.80
CA GLU A 185 3.85 14.53 -3.93
C GLU A 185 2.79 14.44 -2.82
N PRO A 186 1.52 14.07 -3.10
CA PRO A 186 0.53 13.81 -2.07
C PRO A 186 0.98 12.74 -1.07
N PHE A 187 1.66 11.68 -1.53
CA PHE A 187 2.13 10.64 -0.63
C PHE A 187 3.23 11.17 0.30
N MET A 188 4.19 11.93 -0.24
CA MET A 188 5.23 12.59 0.58
C MET A 188 4.63 13.59 1.58
N GLU A 189 3.61 14.34 1.20
CA GLU A 189 2.90 15.26 2.10
C GLU A 189 2.19 14.50 3.23
N GLY A 190 1.48 13.42 2.90
CA GLY A 190 0.83 12.55 3.88
C GLY A 190 1.83 11.90 4.83
N ILE A 191 2.97 11.42 4.33
CA ILE A 191 4.06 10.87 5.15
C ILE A 191 4.58 11.93 6.12
N ARG A 192 4.85 13.16 5.65
CA ARG A 192 5.30 14.25 6.52
C ARG A 192 4.27 14.64 7.57
N LYS A 193 2.97 14.56 7.25
CA LYS A 193 1.88 14.78 8.21
C LYS A 193 1.91 13.73 9.32
N VAL A 194 1.97 12.43 9.00
CA VAL A 194 2.00 11.39 10.05
C VAL A 194 3.28 11.41 10.88
N MET A 195 4.39 11.90 10.32
CA MET A 195 5.64 12.11 11.07
C MET A 195 5.51 13.14 12.21
N THR A 196 4.52 14.04 12.17
CA THR A 196 4.32 15.02 13.25
C THR A 196 3.54 14.45 14.43
N PHE A 197 3.04 13.22 14.33
CA PHE A 197 2.22 12.62 15.37
C PHE A 197 3.10 12.19 16.55
N PRO A 198 2.60 12.24 17.79
CA PRO A 198 3.39 11.92 18.97
C PRO A 198 3.49 10.39 19.19
N TYR A 199 3.83 9.62 18.15
CA TYR A 199 3.96 8.18 18.24
C TYR A 199 5.23 7.77 19.03
N GLU A 200 5.14 6.66 19.76
CA GLU A 200 6.28 6.00 20.42
C GLU A 200 6.73 4.74 19.67
N GLN A 201 5.88 4.23 18.77
CA GLN A 201 6.21 3.15 17.86
C GLN A 201 5.41 3.28 16.55
N VAL A 202 5.99 2.78 15.46
CA VAL A 202 5.35 2.68 14.15
C VAL A 202 5.36 1.23 13.67
N CYS A 203 4.23 0.80 13.10
CA CYS A 203 4.02 -0.56 12.63
C CYS A 203 3.50 -0.52 11.19
N SER A 204 4.25 -1.11 10.26
CA SER A 204 3.87 -1.18 8.85
C SER A 204 3.31 -2.55 8.48
N SER A 205 2.72 -2.62 7.30
CA SER A 205 2.16 -3.85 6.74
C SER A 205 3.23 -4.80 6.20
N HIS A 206 4.51 -4.41 6.12
CA HIS A 206 5.56 -5.27 5.55
C HIS A 206 6.84 -5.40 6.40
N LYS A 207 6.89 -4.76 7.58
CA LYS A 207 8.02 -4.83 8.51
C LYS A 207 7.56 -5.07 9.95
N LEU A 208 8.51 -5.53 10.76
CA LEU A 208 8.31 -5.61 12.20
C LEU A 208 8.24 -4.19 12.82
N PRO A 209 7.58 -4.03 13.98
CA PRO A 209 7.44 -2.73 14.63
C PRO A 209 8.78 -2.04 14.91
N ILE A 210 8.82 -0.72 14.69
CA ILE A 210 9.98 0.13 14.97
C ILE A 210 9.62 1.03 16.14
N LYS A 211 10.47 1.07 17.17
CA LYS A 211 10.20 1.80 18.43
C LYS A 211 11.14 2.99 18.61
N GLY A 212 10.64 4.02 19.30
CA GLY A 212 11.41 5.16 19.74
C GLY A 212 12.05 5.94 18.57
N PRO A 213 13.26 6.49 18.76
CA PRO A 213 13.85 7.42 17.78
C PRO A 213 14.12 6.79 16.41
N ALA A 214 14.31 5.47 16.34
CA ALA A 214 14.54 4.75 15.08
C ALA A 214 13.36 4.86 14.10
N ALA A 215 12.15 5.14 14.60
CA ALA A 215 10.99 5.35 13.74
C ALA A 215 11.13 6.63 12.90
N ALA A 216 11.64 7.72 13.48
CA ALA A 216 11.89 8.96 12.73
C ALA A 216 12.94 8.74 11.64
N ASP A 217 14.04 8.05 11.96
CA ASP A 217 15.07 7.71 10.98
C ASP A 217 14.53 6.82 9.84
N ALA A 218 13.59 5.92 10.13
CA ALA A 218 12.95 5.08 9.12
C ALA A 218 12.11 5.90 8.14
N PHE A 219 11.34 6.88 8.64
CA PHE A 219 10.58 7.81 7.79
C PHE A 219 11.50 8.66 6.90
N GLU A 220 12.56 9.24 7.46
CA GLU A 220 13.52 10.03 6.68
C GLU A 220 14.20 9.18 5.59
N GLN A 221 14.59 7.96 5.92
CA GLN A 221 15.15 7.02 4.93
C GLN A 221 14.16 6.66 3.83
N PHE A 222 12.88 6.48 4.18
CA PHE A 222 11.81 6.19 3.24
C PHE A 222 11.52 7.39 2.33
N LEU A 223 11.44 8.61 2.88
CA LEU A 223 11.30 9.84 2.10
C LEU A 223 12.49 10.04 1.14
N ALA A 224 13.71 9.76 1.59
CA ALA A 224 14.90 9.83 0.75
C ALA A 224 14.90 8.82 -0.42
N MET A 225 14.06 7.77 -0.37
CA MET A 225 13.93 6.85 -1.50
C MET A 225 13.20 7.47 -2.70
N PHE A 226 12.28 8.41 -2.50
CA PHE A 226 11.65 9.14 -3.63
C PHE A 226 12.70 9.89 -4.45
N ASP A 227 13.64 10.58 -3.78
CA ASP A 227 14.73 11.28 -4.46
C ASP A 227 15.68 10.30 -5.15
N ARG A 228 15.99 9.15 -4.52
CA ARG A 228 16.81 8.11 -5.15
C ARG A 228 16.16 7.56 -6.40
N HIS A 229 14.85 7.30 -6.38
CA HIS A 229 14.08 6.89 -7.55
C HIS A 229 14.13 7.95 -8.66
N ARG A 230 13.97 9.22 -8.30
CA ARG A 230 14.06 10.33 -9.26
C ARG A 230 15.45 10.45 -9.87
N GLN A 231 16.52 10.33 -9.08
CA GLN A 231 17.90 10.36 -9.59
C GLN A 231 18.21 9.17 -10.51
N LEU A 232 17.66 7.99 -10.21
CA LEU A 232 17.79 6.81 -11.06
C LEU A 232 17.22 7.06 -12.46
N ILE A 233 16.00 7.61 -12.54
CA ILE A 233 15.35 7.96 -13.82
C ILE A 233 16.09 9.09 -14.54
N LEU A 234 16.57 10.10 -13.80
CA LEU A 234 17.40 11.15 -14.39
C LEU A 234 18.70 10.58 -14.99
N GLY A 235 19.29 9.57 -14.36
CA GLY A 235 20.46 8.85 -14.88
C GLY A 235 20.18 8.16 -16.22
N LEU A 236 19.00 7.54 -16.37
CA LEU A 236 18.57 6.93 -17.64
C LEU A 236 18.39 7.96 -18.77
N CYS A 237 18.15 9.23 -18.44
CA CYS A 237 18.03 10.32 -19.40
C CYS A 237 19.39 10.91 -19.83
N GLY A 238 20.53 10.33 -19.40
CA GLY A 238 21.87 10.81 -19.79
C GLY A 238 22.13 10.76 -21.29
N LEU A 239 21.50 9.81 -21.99
CA LEU A 239 21.34 9.77 -23.43
C LEU A 239 19.83 9.79 -23.75
N PRO A 240 19.41 10.25 -24.95
CA PRO A 240 18.01 10.14 -25.37
C PRO A 240 17.49 8.70 -25.24
N ALA A 241 16.44 8.51 -24.45
CA ALA A 241 15.85 7.20 -24.20
C ALA A 241 14.32 7.26 -24.29
N ALA A 242 13.72 6.31 -24.99
CA ALA A 242 12.27 6.14 -25.02
C ALA A 242 11.77 5.45 -23.75
N LEU A 243 10.51 5.70 -23.38
CA LEU A 243 9.91 5.12 -22.18
C LEU A 243 9.96 3.59 -22.16
N ASP A 244 9.66 2.94 -23.29
CA ASP A 244 9.66 1.47 -23.37
C ASP A 244 11.07 0.89 -23.16
N GLN A 245 12.12 1.61 -23.58
CA GLN A 245 13.50 1.21 -23.31
C GLN A 245 13.83 1.31 -21.81
N MET A 246 13.32 2.33 -21.11
CA MET A 246 13.49 2.44 -19.66
C MET A 246 12.74 1.32 -18.91
N VAL A 247 11.55 0.94 -19.38
CA VAL A 247 10.77 -0.19 -18.82
C VAL A 247 11.49 -1.53 -19.03
N GLU A 248 12.16 -1.71 -20.18
CA GLU A 248 13.00 -2.89 -20.44
C GLU A 248 14.20 -2.97 -19.49
N ILE A 249 14.84 -1.83 -19.18
CA ILE A 249 15.93 -1.72 -18.19
C ILE A 249 15.43 -2.09 -16.79
N SER A 250 14.16 -1.78 -16.47
CA SER A 250 13.52 -2.11 -15.19
C SER A 250 14.28 -1.55 -13.98
N PRO A 251 14.51 -0.22 -13.91
CA PRO A 251 15.27 0.41 -12.83
C PRO A 251 14.80 0.07 -11.41
N PHE A 252 13.50 -0.16 -11.16
CA PHE A 252 12.99 -0.41 -9.81
C PHE A 252 12.97 -1.90 -9.46
N TYR A 253 12.50 -2.75 -10.38
CA TYR A 253 12.46 -4.20 -10.16
C TYR A 253 13.73 -4.92 -10.64
N SER A 254 14.70 -5.10 -9.75
CA SER A 254 15.97 -5.79 -10.04
C SER A 254 15.83 -7.28 -10.43
N ASN A 255 14.74 -7.94 -10.02
CA ASN A 255 14.43 -9.35 -10.34
C ASN A 255 13.19 -9.47 -11.25
N LYS A 256 13.10 -8.63 -12.29
CA LYS A 256 11.98 -8.64 -13.22
C LYS A 256 11.69 -10.05 -13.74
N LEU A 257 10.46 -10.52 -13.55
CA LEU A 257 9.98 -11.72 -14.21
C LEU A 257 9.67 -11.32 -15.66
N LYS A 258 10.55 -11.70 -16.59
CA LYS A 258 10.39 -11.41 -18.02
C LYS A 258 9.01 -11.83 -18.52
N GLY A 259 8.32 -10.95 -19.24
CA GLY A 259 7.03 -11.22 -19.87
C GLY A 259 5.80 -10.99 -18.98
N THR A 260 5.95 -10.38 -17.80
CA THR A 260 4.81 -10.06 -16.92
C THR A 260 4.25 -8.66 -17.26
N ILE A 261 3.25 -8.63 -18.15
CA ILE A 261 2.58 -7.38 -18.60
C ILE A 261 2.15 -6.49 -17.43
N VAL A 262 1.72 -7.07 -16.31
CA VAL A 262 1.29 -6.33 -15.12
C VAL A 262 2.46 -5.60 -14.44
N GLN A 263 3.63 -6.25 -14.32
CA GLN A 263 4.82 -5.62 -13.75
C GLN A 263 5.34 -4.50 -14.65
N ASP A 264 5.29 -4.69 -15.97
CA ASP A 264 5.65 -3.65 -16.94
C ASP A 264 4.78 -2.40 -16.81
N VAL A 265 3.47 -2.57 -16.58
CA VAL A 265 2.56 -1.45 -16.32
C VAL A 265 2.97 -0.69 -15.06
N PHE A 266 3.31 -1.40 -13.98
CA PHE A 266 3.73 -0.77 -12.73
C PHE A 266 5.06 -0.04 -12.86
N GLU A 267 6.05 -0.68 -13.49
CA GLU A 267 7.36 -0.09 -13.80
C GLU A 267 7.19 1.18 -14.63
N LYS A 268 6.40 1.11 -15.71
CA LYS A 268 6.09 2.24 -16.60
C LYS A 268 5.50 3.42 -15.83
N ASN A 269 4.50 3.16 -15.00
CA ASN A 269 3.85 4.20 -14.20
C ASN A 269 4.83 4.87 -13.22
N MET A 270 5.71 4.10 -12.57
CA MET A 270 6.73 4.67 -11.67
C MET A 270 7.77 5.52 -12.42
N ILE A 271 8.19 5.07 -13.61
CA ILE A 271 9.10 5.84 -14.47
C ILE A 271 8.43 7.14 -14.94
N GLN A 272 7.20 7.06 -15.46
CA GLN A 272 6.47 8.22 -16.00
C GLN A 272 6.28 9.31 -14.95
N LYS A 273 5.86 8.97 -13.73
CA LYS A 273 5.70 9.94 -12.63
C LYS A 273 7.00 10.68 -12.31
N ASN A 274 8.14 9.98 -12.34
CA ASN A 274 9.44 10.63 -12.14
C ASN A 274 9.85 11.50 -13.32
N LEU A 275 9.58 11.08 -14.57
CA LEU A 275 9.82 11.88 -15.77
C LEU A 275 8.98 13.17 -15.76
N GLU A 276 7.71 13.08 -15.37
CA GLU A 276 6.82 14.25 -15.26
C GLU A 276 7.37 15.30 -14.29
N LEU A 277 7.83 14.86 -13.12
CA LEU A 277 8.46 15.75 -12.13
C LEU A 277 9.77 16.33 -12.66
N LEU A 278 10.61 15.53 -13.31
CA LEU A 278 11.89 15.99 -13.89
C LEU A 278 11.67 16.98 -15.05
N ILE A 279 10.64 16.81 -15.87
CA ILE A 279 10.27 17.74 -16.93
C ILE A 279 9.78 19.06 -16.32
N ARG A 280 8.88 18.98 -15.34
CA ARG A 280 8.37 20.14 -14.63
C ARG A 280 9.49 20.95 -13.98
N ASP A 281 10.48 20.27 -13.41
CA ASP A 281 11.63 20.88 -12.75
C ASP A 281 12.73 21.35 -13.74
N GLY A 282 12.49 21.25 -15.06
CA GLY A 282 13.44 21.68 -16.10
C GLY A 282 14.72 20.85 -16.17
N ARG A 283 14.69 19.61 -15.68
CA ARG A 283 15.84 18.68 -15.64
C ARG A 283 15.88 17.72 -16.83
N VAL A 284 14.72 17.47 -17.45
CA VAL A 284 14.55 16.57 -18.59
C VAL A 284 13.64 17.24 -19.62
N VAL A 285 13.87 16.99 -20.90
CA VAL A 285 12.96 17.35 -22.01
C VAL A 285 12.50 16.08 -22.72
N ASN A 286 11.28 16.10 -23.25
CA ASN A 286 10.77 15.07 -24.17
C ASN A 286 10.79 15.62 -25.60
N GLU A 287 11.67 15.08 -26.44
CA GLU A 287 11.84 15.45 -27.85
C GLU A 287 11.45 14.24 -28.72
N ASN A 288 10.30 14.32 -29.39
CA ASN A 288 9.79 13.27 -30.28
C ASN A 288 9.67 11.87 -29.62
N GLY A 289 9.28 11.80 -28.35
CA GLY A 289 9.11 10.54 -27.62
C GLY A 289 10.39 10.03 -26.94
N TYR A 290 11.49 10.78 -27.02
CA TYR A 290 12.74 10.50 -26.33
C TYR A 290 12.97 11.49 -25.20
N PHE A 291 13.26 10.97 -24.01
CA PHE A 291 13.58 11.75 -22.82
C PHE A 291 15.08 11.96 -22.74
N ARG A 292 15.50 13.21 -22.54
CA ARG A 292 16.91 13.61 -22.45
C ARG A 292 17.11 14.60 -21.32
N ARG A 293 18.18 14.42 -20.55
CA ARG A 293 18.60 15.33 -19.49
C ARG A 293 19.02 16.68 -20.07
N ILE A 294 18.58 17.76 -19.44
CA ILE A 294 19.03 19.12 -19.69
C ILE A 294 20.34 19.32 -18.92
N GLY A 295 21.35 19.86 -19.60
CA GLY A 295 22.70 20.10 -19.08
C GLY A 295 22.74 21.16 -18.00
#